data_AF-A0A9D4Q576-F1
#
_entry.id   AF-A0A9D4Q576-F1
#
_cell.length_a   1.000
_cell.length_b   1.000
_cell.length_c   1.000
_cell.angle_alpha   90.00
_cell.angle_beta   90.00
_cell.angle_gamma   90.00
#
_symmetry.space_group_name_H-M   'P 1'
#
loop_
_entity.id
_entity.type
_entity.pdbx_description
1 polymer ?
#
loop_
_entity_poly.entity_id
_entity_poly.type
_entity_poly.pdbx_seq_one_letter_code
_entity_poly.pdbx_strand_id
1 'polypeptide(L)' 'MTITGDSRLVIGGDFNAPHTQWGYGHSSKKGKDLADLIEKAGLTLLNEPASHTRIGAGPP' A
#
# COMPACT_ATOMS: atom_id res chain seq x y z
N MET A 1 18.80 -13.04 19.67
CA MET A 1 18.81 -11.57 19.75
C MET A 1 17.37 -11.13 19.93
N THR A 2 16.97 -10.84 21.16
CA THR A 2 15.57 -10.50 21.48
C THR A 2 15.51 -9.00 21.67
N ILE A 3 14.88 -8.29 20.74
CA ILE A 3 14.60 -6.86 20.91
C ILE A 3 13.25 -6.76 21.62
N THR A 4 13.28 -6.42 22.91
CA THR A 4 12.09 -6.10 23.69
C THR A 4 11.91 -4.58 23.69
N GLY A 5 10.90 -4.12 22.97
CA GLY A 5 10.44 -2.75 22.89
C GLY A 5 9.26 -2.73 21.93
N ASP A 6 8.15 -2.10 22.33
CA ASP A 6 6.88 -2.04 21.58
C ASP A 6 7.07 -1.22 20.29
N SER A 7 7.83 -1.78 19.34
CA SER A 7 8.41 -1.08 18.20
C SER A 7 7.37 -1.03 17.09
N ARG A 8 6.49 -0.03 17.19
CA ARG A 8 5.47 0.22 16.17
C ARG A 8 6.11 0.83 14.93
N LEU A 9 6.08 0.10 13.82
CA LEU A 9 6.57 0.55 12.52
C LEU A 9 5.38 1.01 11.67
N VAL A 10 5.44 2.24 11.17
CA VAL A 10 4.49 2.76 10.18
C VAL A 10 5.30 3.17 8.95
N ILE A 11 4.88 2.67 7.79
CA ILE A 11 5.48 2.99 6.49
C ILE A 11 4.43 3.72 5.67
N GLY A 12 4.75 4.93 5.20
CA GLY A 12 3.90 5.71 4.32
C GLY A 12 4.73 6.40 3.24
N GLY A 13 4.17 6.51 2.03
CA GLY A 13 4.84 7.14 0.91
C GLY A 13 4.07 7.00 -0.40
N ASP A 14 4.54 7.70 -1.44
CA ASP A 14 4.06 7.52 -2.79
C ASP A 14 4.82 6.37 -3.47
N PHE A 15 4.16 5.21 -3.55
CA PHE A 15 4.74 4.04 -4.20
C PHE A 15 4.56 4.04 -5.71
N ASN A 16 3.68 4.89 -6.26
CA ASN A 16 3.28 4.89 -7.68
C ASN A 16 3.07 3.46 -8.23
N ALA A 17 2.31 2.66 -7.48
CA ALA A 17 2.10 1.24 -7.73
C ALA A 17 0.60 0.93 -7.61
N PRO A 18 -0.17 0.97 -8.72
CA PRO A 18 -1.61 0.67 -8.67
C PRO A 18 -1.89 -0.75 -8.16
N HIS A 19 -2.76 -0.87 -7.16
CA HIS A 19 -3.31 -2.14 -6.66
C HIS A 19 -4.70 -1.95 -6.05
N THR A 20 -5.55 -2.97 -6.18
CA THR A 20 -6.93 -2.94 -5.67
C THR A 20 -7.03 -2.86 -4.16
N GLN A 21 -6.07 -3.44 -3.43
CA GLN A 21 -6.04 -3.42 -1.96
C GLN A 21 -5.90 -2.01 -1.36
N TRP A 22 -5.44 -1.02 -2.13
CA TRP A 22 -5.37 0.38 -1.69
C TRP A 22 -6.09 1.33 -2.66
N GLY A 23 -7.16 0.84 -3.29
CA GLY A 23 -8.18 1.69 -3.90
C GLY A 23 -8.07 1.94 -5.41
N TYR A 24 -7.16 1.28 -6.12
CA TYR A 24 -7.14 1.36 -7.59
C TYR A 24 -8.11 0.36 -8.23
N GLY A 25 -8.69 0.69 -9.38
CA GLY A 25 -9.54 -0.25 -10.14
C GLY A 25 -8.79 -1.41 -10.82
N HIS A 26 -7.45 -1.41 -10.78
CA HIS A 26 -6.61 -2.46 -11.35
C HIS A 26 -5.31 -2.64 -10.57
N SER A 27 -4.66 -3.79 -10.77
CA SER A 27 -3.37 -4.13 -10.16
C SER A 27 -2.27 -4.21 -11.21
N SER A 28 -1.32 -3.28 -11.13
CA SER A 28 -0.08 -3.30 -11.91
C SER A 28 0.90 -4.37 -11.41
N LYS A 29 1.94 -4.71 -12.20
CA LYS A 29 3.01 -5.62 -11.74
C LYS A 29 3.67 -5.11 -10.45
N LYS A 30 4.06 -3.82 -10.42
CA LYS A 30 4.68 -3.19 -9.25
C LYS A 30 3.76 -3.24 -8.02
N GLY A 31 2.45 -3.06 -8.22
CA GLY A 31 1.46 -3.17 -7.15
C GLY A 31 1.38 -4.59 -6.57
N LYS A 32 1.40 -5.62 -7.41
CA LYS A 32 1.43 -7.02 -6.97
C LYS A 32 2.71 -7.35 -6.21
N ASP A 33 3.87 -6.96 -6.76
CA ASP A 33 5.17 -7.19 -6.11
C ASP A 33 5.24 -6.51 -4.74
N LEU A 34 4.64 -5.31 -4.59
CA LEU A 34 4.53 -4.61 -3.31
C LEU A 34 3.55 -5.29 -2.34
N ALA A 35 2.38 -5.74 -2.82
CA ALA A 35 1.41 -6.48 -2.00
C ALA A 35 2.02 -7.77 -1.43
N ASP A 36 2.73 -8.54 -2.24
CA ASP A 36 3.45 -9.74 -1.82
C ASP A 36 4.50 -9.43 -0.74
N LEU A 37 5.20 -8.29 -0.86
CA LEU A 37 6.18 -7.87 0.13
C LEU A 37 5.53 -7.48 1.46
N ILE A 38 4.42 -6.75 1.42
CA ILE A 38 3.62 -6.37 2.60
C ILE A 38 3.16 -7.62 3.35
N GLU A 39 2.62 -8.61 2.62
CA GLU A 39 2.18 -9.88 3.18
C GLU A 39 3.34 -10.67 3.80
N LYS A 40 4.45 -10.83 3.07
CA LYS A 40 5.65 -11.53 3.57
C LYS A 40 6.28 -10.86 4.79
N ALA A 41 6.17 -9.54 4.89
CA ALA A 41 6.65 -8.77 6.02
C ALA A 41 5.69 -8.77 7.23
N GLY A 42 4.51 -9.40 7.10
CA GLY A 42 3.51 -9.42 8.17
C GLY A 42 2.93 -8.03 8.49
N LEU A 43 2.93 -7.13 7.52
CA LEU A 43 2.43 -5.77 7.68
C LEU A 43 0.92 -5.72 7.45
N THR A 44 0.25 -4.81 8.15
CA THR A 44 -1.19 -4.56 7.97
C THR A 44 -1.38 -3.28 7.14
N LEU A 45 -2.25 -3.33 6.14
CA LEU A 45 -2.64 -2.16 5.37
C LEU A 45 -3.56 -1.26 6.20
N LEU A 46 -3.25 0.03 6.23
CA LEU A 46 -4.06 1.07 6.90
C LEU A 46 -4.87 1.92 5.91
N ASN A 47 -4.74 1.66 4.60
CA ASN A 47 -5.47 2.37 3.56
C ASN A 47 -6.98 2.07 3.65
N GLU A 48 -7.80 3.11 3.47
CA GLU A 48 -9.22 2.98 3.18
C GLU A 48 -9.40 2.93 1.66
N PRO A 49 -9.73 1.78 1.03
CA PRO A 49 -9.75 1.64 -0.42
C PRO A 49 -10.77 2.54 -1.12
N ALA A 50 -11.83 2.97 -0.43
CA ALA A 50 -12.81 3.91 -0.98
C ALA A 50 -12.26 5.35 -1.13
N SER A 51 -11.14 5.66 -0.49
CA SER A 51 -10.51 6.98 -0.51
C SER A 51 -9.38 7.05 -1.54
N HIS A 52 -9.66 7.71 -2.67
CA HIS A 52 -8.69 7.85 -3.74
C HIS A 52 -7.59 8.86 -3.35
N THR A 53 -6.33 8.41 -3.34
CA THR A 53 -5.16 9.29 -3.10
C THR A 53 -4.70 10.03 -4.36
N ARG A 54 -5.17 9.60 -5.54
CA ARG A 54 -5.00 10.29 -6.82
C ARG A 54 -6.31 10.32 -7.58
N ILE A 55 -6.91 11.51 -7.70
CA ILE A 55 -7.94 11.78 -8.70
C ILE A 55 -7.17 12.17 -9.96
N GLY A 56 -7.15 11.31 -10.99
CA GLY A 56 -6.64 11.74 -12.29
C GLY A 56 -7.49 12.90 -12.76
N ALA A 57 -6.88 13.98 -13.27
CA ALA A 57 -7.64 14.99 -13.98
C ALA A 57 -8.44 14.25 -15.08
N GLY A 58 -9.77 14.29 -14.99
CA GLY A 58 -10.63 13.80 -16.05
C GLY A 58 -10.30 14.49 -17.37
N PRO A 59 -10.75 13.96 -18.51
CA PRO A 59 -10.55 14.63 -19.79
C PRO A 59 -11.09 16.07 -19.72
N PRO A 60 -10.52 17.02 -20.51
CA PRO A 60 -11.00 18.40 -20.56
C PRO A 60 -12.49 18.50 -20.90
#